data_AF-A0A7I8MV37-F1
#
_entry.id   AF-A0A7I8MV37-F1
#
_cell.length_a   1.000
_cell.length_b   1.000
_cell.length_c   1.000
_cell.angle_alpha   90.00
_cell.angle_beta   90.00
_cell.angle_gamma   90.00
#
_symmetry.space_group_name_H-M   'P 1'
#
loop_
_entity.id
_entity.type
_entity.pdbx_description
1 polymer ?
#
loop_
_entity_poly.entity_id
_entity_poly.type
_entity_poly.pdbx_seq_one_letter_code
_entity_poly.pdbx_strand_id
1 'polypeptide(L)'
;MIAYYVHDKKKSDDLIIVPEMGCAIAVTKETFEKFIGVNPVFAEWSGDSCGMVEPEDFGTVVATREEGGDVCILKEELWRERMAHHA
;
A
#
# COMPACT_ATOMS: atom_id res chain seq x y z
N MET A 1 8.80 10.48 0.05
CA MET A 1 7.87 9.77 0.93
C MET A 1 7.77 8.31 0.49
N ILE A 2 7.70 7.35 1.42
CA ILE A 2 7.56 5.92 1.10
C ILE A 2 6.20 5.38 1.54
N ALA A 3 5.54 4.66 0.64
CA ALA A 3 4.28 3.97 0.86
C ALA A 3 4.50 2.45 0.84
N TYR A 4 3.75 1.75 1.69
CA TYR A 4 3.84 0.30 1.87
C TYR A 4 2.50 -0.32 1.51
N TYR A 5 2.50 -1.17 0.49
CA TYR A 5 1.34 -1.99 0.17
C TYR A 5 1.35 -3.24 1.07
N VAL A 6 0.35 -3.33 1.93
CA VAL A 6 0.21 -4.33 2.99
C VAL A 6 -1.05 -5.15 2.75
N HIS A 7 -0.91 -6.47 2.85
CA HIS A 7 -2.03 -7.39 2.83
C HIS A 7 -2.29 -7.92 4.24
N ASP A 8 -3.47 -7.62 4.81
CA ASP A 8 -3.95 -8.17 6.08
C ASP A 8 -4.70 -9.48 5.82
N LYS A 9 -3.99 -10.61 5.97
CA LYS A 9 -4.58 -11.95 5.81
C LYS A 9 -5.71 -12.25 6.79
N LYS A 10 -5.73 -11.62 7.98
CA LYS A 10 -6.74 -11.90 9.01
C LYS A 10 -8.08 -11.28 8.66
N LYS A 11 -8.04 -10.09 8.06
CA LYS A 11 -9.24 -9.36 7.61
C LYS A 11 -9.56 -9.60 6.13
N SER A 12 -8.63 -10.20 5.40
CA SER A 12 -8.69 -10.34 3.94
C SER A 12 -8.80 -8.98 3.24
N ASP A 13 -8.16 -7.97 3.82
CA ASP A 13 -8.15 -6.59 3.35
C ASP A 13 -6.74 -6.18 2.93
N ASP A 14 -6.68 -5.12 2.14
CA ASP A 14 -5.43 -4.51 1.69
C ASP A 14 -5.37 -3.05 2.11
N LEU A 15 -4.17 -2.64 2.53
CA LEU A 15 -3.90 -1.32 3.04
C LEU A 15 -2.65 -0.74 2.36
N ILE A 16 -2.67 0.56 2.11
CA ILE A 16 -1.47 1.33 1.83
C ILE A 16 -1.15 2.15 3.06
N ILE A 17 -0.01 1.87 3.67
CA ILE A 17 0.47 2.58 4.84
C ILE A 17 1.47 3.62 4.38
N VAL A 18 1.27 4.87 4.80
CA VAL A 18 2.17 5.99 4.55
C VAL A 18 2.63 6.53 5.90
N PRO A 19 3.72 5.97 6.48
CA PRO A 19 4.12 6.30 7.86
C PRO A 19 4.43 7.78 8.08
N GLU A 20 5.00 8.45 7.07
CA GLU A 20 5.29 9.89 7.11
C GLU A 20 4.03 10.75 7.25
N MET A 21 2.88 10.26 6.81
CA MET A 21 1.57 10.91 6.98
C MET A 21 0.81 10.38 8.20
N GLY A 22 1.27 9.28 8.81
CA GLY A 22 0.53 8.57 9.86
C GLY A 22 -0.83 8.06 9.38
N CYS A 23 -0.95 7.71 8.10
CA CYS A 23 -2.20 7.28 7.47
C CYS A 23 -2.14 5.84 6.96
N ALA A 24 -3.25 5.12 7.17
CA ALA A 24 -3.55 3.85 6.52
C ALA A 24 -4.73 4.04 5.57
N ILE A 25 -4.54 3.64 4.32
CA ILE A 25 -5.48 3.90 3.24
C ILE A 25 -6.00 2.56 2.75
N ALA A 26 -7.32 2.36 2.79
CA ALA A 26 -7.94 1.16 2.25
C ALA A 26 -7.68 1.06 0.74
N VAL A 27 -7.24 -0.12 0.31
CA VAL A 27 -6.93 -0.35 -1.11
C VAL A 27 -8.19 -0.80 -1.83
N THR A 28 -8.74 0.15 -2.57
CA THR A 28 -9.72 -0.11 -3.62
C THR A 28 -9.01 -0.26 -4.96
N LYS A 29 -9.75 -0.66 -6.01
CA LYS A 29 -9.22 -0.68 -7.38
C LYS A 29 -8.61 0.67 -7.78
N GLU A 30 -9.30 1.77 -7.53
CA GLU A 30 -8.81 3.11 -7.88
C GLU A 30 -7.53 3.47 -7.10
N THR A 31 -7.50 3.20 -5.80
CA THR A 31 -6.32 3.46 -4.96
C THR A 31 -5.13 2.60 -5.42
N PHE A 32 -5.39 1.35 -5.78
CA PHE A 32 -4.37 0.42 -6.27
C PHE A 32 -3.81 0.87 -7.62
N GLU A 33 -4.67 1.29 -8.56
CA GLU A 33 -4.27 1.85 -9.86
C GLU A 33 -3.41 3.10 -9.67
N LYS A 34 -3.78 4.00 -8.74
CA LYS A 34 -2.95 5.15 -8.38
C LYS A 34 -1.60 4.72 -7.80
N PHE A 35 -1.58 3.69 -6.94
CA PHE A 35 -0.36 3.16 -6.34
C PHE A 35 0.61 2.58 -7.37
N ILE A 36 0.14 1.89 -8.41
CA ILE A 36 0.97 1.32 -9.48
C ILE A 36 1.19 2.27 -10.66
N GLY A 37 0.50 3.42 -10.69
CA GLY A 37 0.56 4.41 -11.76
C GLY A 37 1.93 5.09 -11.90
N VAL A 38 2.10 5.96 -12.89
CA VAL A 38 3.43 6.53 -13.22
C VAL A 38 3.96 7.47 -12.12
N ASN A 39 3.09 8.32 -11.54
CA ASN A 39 3.48 9.32 -10.53
C ASN A 39 2.41 9.42 -9.43
N PRO A 40 2.42 8.52 -8.44
CA PRO A 40 1.58 8.72 -7.25
C PRO A 40 2.09 9.94 -6.48
N VAL A 41 1.17 10.79 -6.04
CA VAL A 41 1.43 11.90 -5.12
C VAL A 41 0.76 11.54 -3.79
N PHE A 42 1.52 10.95 -2.87
CA PHE A 42 0.95 10.39 -1.63
C PHE A 42 0.48 11.50 -0.69
N ALA A 43 1.10 12.68 -0.75
CA ALA A 43 0.71 13.85 0.04
C ALA A 43 -0.76 14.28 -0.14
N GLU A 44 -1.38 13.94 -1.28
CA GLU A 44 -2.79 14.23 -1.55
C GLU A 44 -3.74 13.12 -1.09
N TRP A 45 -3.21 12.00 -0.60
CA TRP A 45 -4.03 10.87 -0.19
C TRP A 45 -4.52 11.04 1.25
N SER A 46 -5.71 10.54 1.51
CA SER A 46 -6.32 10.58 2.85
C SER A 46 -6.80 9.18 3.24
N GLY A 47 -6.55 8.80 4.48
CA GLY A 47 -6.99 7.53 5.04
C GLY A 47 -7.20 7.64 6.55
N ASP A 48 -7.40 6.51 7.21
CA ASP A 48 -7.54 6.45 8.66
C ASP A 48 -6.20 6.77 9.33
N SER A 49 -6.24 7.54 10.43
CA SER A 49 -5.06 7.76 11.26
C SER A 49 -4.60 6.42 11.84
N CYS A 50 -3.38 6.02 11.48
CA CYS A 50 -2.81 4.73 11.86
C CYS A 50 -1.75 4.85 12.98
N GLY A 51 -1.45 6.08 13.43
CA GLY A 51 -0.45 6.35 14.47
C GLY A 51 0.97 6.04 14.02
N MET A 52 1.90 5.90 14.97
CA MET A 52 3.29 5.48 14.73
C MET A 52 3.43 3.95 14.81
N VAL A 53 2.55 3.23 14.10
CA VAL A 53 2.54 1.77 14.03
C VAL A 53 3.31 1.33 12.78
N GLU A 54 4.11 0.27 12.86
CA GLU A 54 4.91 -0.19 11.74
C GLU A 54 4.01 -0.84 10.66
N PRO A 55 4.32 -0.72 9.36
CA PRO A 55 3.52 -1.34 8.31
C PRO A 55 3.32 -2.85 8.48
N GLU A 56 4.28 -3.54 9.10
CA GLU A 56 4.25 -4.97 9.37
C GLU A 56 3.24 -5.36 10.46
N ASP A 57 2.86 -4.44 11.35
CA ASP A 57 1.82 -4.68 12.36
C ASP A 57 0.42 -4.78 11.72
N PHE A 58 0.22 -4.14 10.57
CA PHE A 58 -1.03 -4.22 9.81
C PHE A 58 -1.15 -5.52 9.01
N GLY A 59 -0.03 -6.17 8.68
CA GLY A 59 -0.04 -7.39 7.87
C GLY A 59 1.27 -7.65 7.15
N THR A 60 1.18 -8.40 6.05
CA THR A 60 2.36 -8.71 5.22
C THR A 60 2.63 -7.57 4.26
N VAL A 61 3.79 -6.92 4.37
CA VAL A 61 4.26 -5.96 3.34
C VAL A 61 4.55 -6.73 2.05
N VAL A 62 3.81 -6.41 1.00
CA VAL A 62 3.87 -7.08 -0.31
C VAL A 62 4.76 -6.31 -1.26
N ALA A 63 4.66 -4.98 -1.25
CA ALA A 63 5.47 -4.09 -2.06
C ALA A 63 5.68 -2.75 -1.34
N THR A 64 6.75 -2.06 -1.69
CA THR A 64 6.99 -0.67 -1.28
C THR A 64 7.11 0.21 -2.49
N ARG A 65 6.86 1.50 -2.30
CA ARG A 65 7.03 2.49 -3.36
C ARG A 65 7.42 3.84 -2.79
N GLU A 66 8.45 4.43 -3.38
CA GLU A 66 8.79 5.82 -3.14
C GLU A 66 7.96 6.75 -4.03
N GLU A 67 7.64 7.95 -3.54
CA GLU A 67 6.99 8.99 -4.33
C GLU A 67 7.87 9.35 -5.55
N GLY A 68 7.34 9.10 -6.76
CA GLY A 68 8.09 9.26 -8.02
C GLY A 68 9.08 8.14 -8.34
N GLY A 69 9.16 7.09 -7.50
CA GLY A 69 9.97 5.90 -7.73
C GLY A 69 9.19 4.71 -8.31
N ASP A 70 9.91 3.63 -8.62
CA ASP A 70 9.35 2.35 -9.05
C ASP A 70 8.71 1.58 -7.89
N VAL A 71 7.81 0.64 -8.23
CA VAL A 71 7.26 -0.32 -7.26
C VAL A 71 8.31 -1.39 -6.97
N CYS A 72 8.75 -1.47 -5.71
CA CYS A 72 9.65 -2.49 -5.21
C CYS A 72 8.85 -3.67 -4.63
N ILE A 73 8.79 -4.77 -5.37
CA ILE A 73 8.03 -5.97 -4.98
C ILE A 73 8.86 -6.78 -3.97
N LEU A 74 8.29 -7.06 -2.80
CA LEU A 74 8.94 -7.87 -1.74
C LEU A 74 8.40 -9.30 -1.68
N LYS A 75 7.16 -9.53 -2.15
CA LYS A 75 6.49 -10.85 -2.15
C LYS A 75 5.85 -11.10 -3.53
N GLU A 76 6.60 -11.73 -4.43
CA GLU A 76 6.19 -11.86 -5.84
C GLU A 76 4.89 -12.64 -6.05
N GLU A 77 4.72 -13.80 -5.39
CA GLU A 77 3.50 -14.61 -5.55
C GLU A 77 2.28 -13.85 -5.05
N LEU A 78 2.35 -13.30 -3.84
CA LEU A 78 1.27 -12.53 -3.24
C LEU A 78 0.98 -11.27 -4.06
N TRP A 79 2.00 -10.60 -4.58
CA TRP A 79 1.83 -9.46 -5.49
C TRP A 79 1.01 -9.84 -6.74
N ARG A 80 1.32 -10.97 -7.38
CA ARG A 80 0.57 -11.44 -8.55
C ARG A 80 -0.89 -11.74 -8.20
N GLU A 81 -1.14 -12.39 -7.07
CA GLU A 81 -2.50 -12.65 -6.57
C GLU A 81 -3.27 -11.35 -6.35
N ARG A 82 -2.64 -10.35 -5.72
CA ARG A 82 -3.26 -9.05 -5.45
C ARG A 82 -3.47 -8.20 -6.71
N MET A 83 -2.51 -8.20 -7.63
CA MET A 83 -2.68 -7.59 -8.96
C MET A 83 -3.90 -8.16 -9.68
N ALA A 84 -4.09 -9.50 -9.65
CA ALA A 84 -5.25 -10.14 -10.27
C ALA A 84 -6.57 -9.82 -9.54
N HIS A 85 -6.53 -9.65 -8.21
CA HIS A 85 -7.69 -9.29 -7.41
C HIS A 85 -8.18 -7.86 -7.71
N HIS A 86 -7.27 -6.93 -7.96
CA HIS A 86 -7.57 -5.51 -8.23
C HIS A 86 -7.60 -5.13 -9.72
N ALA A 87 -7.32 -6.08 -10.62
CA ALA A 87 -7.32 -5.88 -12.07
C ALA A 87 -8.69 -5.48 -12.65
#